data_AF-F0F362-F1
#
_entry.id   AF-F0F362-F1
#
_cell.length_a   1.000
_cell.length_b   1.000
_cell.length_c   1.000
_cell.angle_alpha   90.00
_cell.angle_beta   90.00
_cell.angle_gamma   90.00
#
_symmetry.space_group_name_H-M   'P 1'
#
loop_
_entity.id
_entity.type
_entity.pdbx_description
1 polymer ?
#
loop_
_entity_poly.entity_id
_entity_poly.type
_entity_poly.pdbx_seq_one_letter_code
_entity_poly.pdbx_strand_id
1 'polypeptide(L)'
;MAGGAHERRRPDALPVRRRMSCVLPGGNMSAAVKDIWENSRTFAGITNNHSIMKYLLVSDIHGSLPALEKVLRFYDREHCDMLCILGDILNYGPRNSIPEGIDAKGIVEALNRRAGSIVAVRGNCDAEVDQMLLDFPMMADYLLLVDEGRRLFLTHGHIYNKVSMPKGSIDAIVYGHTHLWELTRQDRTLVCNLGSITFPKGGNVPTFMVYEHGVFTAYTLDGEVLAQESL
;
A
#
# COMPACT_ATOMS: atom_id res chain seq x y z
N MET A 1 0.66 -60.54 37.40
CA MET A 1 0.19 -61.51 36.39
C MET A 1 -1.07 -60.96 35.75
N ALA A 2 -1.10 -60.97 34.41
CA ALA A 2 -2.20 -60.80 33.44
C ALA A 2 -3.40 -59.89 33.82
N GLY A 3 -3.82 -58.89 33.04
CA GLY A 3 -3.72 -58.73 31.59
C GLY A 3 -5.14 -58.50 31.05
N GLY A 4 -5.55 -57.23 30.94
CA GLY A 4 -6.81 -56.82 30.32
C GLY A 4 -6.51 -55.84 29.19
N ALA A 5 -6.56 -56.33 27.96
CA ALA A 5 -6.27 -55.55 26.76
C ALA A 5 -7.47 -54.63 26.43
N HIS A 6 -7.28 -53.32 26.55
CA HIS A 6 -8.20 -52.33 26.00
C HIS A 6 -7.67 -51.89 24.64
N GLU A 7 -8.28 -52.41 23.59
CA GLU A 7 -7.98 -52.12 22.20
C GLU A 7 -8.37 -50.66 21.89
N ARG A 8 -7.38 -49.77 21.82
CA ARG A 8 -7.58 -48.38 21.37
C ARG A 8 -7.63 -48.37 19.85
N ARG A 9 -8.83 -48.18 19.30
CA ARG A 9 -9.07 -47.93 17.88
C ARG A 9 -8.29 -46.70 17.42
N ARG A 10 -7.63 -46.82 16.27
CA ARG A 10 -7.01 -45.70 15.54
C ARG A 10 -8.12 -44.74 15.08
N PRO A 11 -7.92 -43.41 15.11
CA PRO A 11 -8.85 -42.52 14.43
C PRO A 11 -8.66 -42.66 12.92
N ASP A 12 -9.76 -42.99 12.25
CA ASP A 12 -9.84 -43.12 10.80
C ASP A 12 -9.42 -41.82 10.10
N ALA A 13 -8.71 -41.98 8.98
CA ALA A 13 -8.28 -40.88 8.13
C ALA A 13 -9.50 -40.07 7.62
N LEU A 14 -9.39 -38.74 7.70
CA LEU A 14 -10.33 -37.80 7.11
C LEU A 14 -10.55 -38.11 5.62
N PRO A 15 -11.79 -38.13 5.12
CA PRO A 15 -12.02 -38.39 3.71
C PRO A 15 -11.50 -37.21 2.87
N VAL A 16 -10.63 -37.54 1.92
CA VAL A 16 -10.21 -36.66 0.82
C VAL A 16 -11.47 -36.08 0.16
N ARG A 17 -11.61 -34.75 0.16
CA ARG A 17 -12.69 -34.05 -0.55
C ARG A 17 -12.61 -34.42 -2.04
N ARG A 18 -13.43 -35.38 -2.47
CA ARG A 18 -13.70 -35.61 -3.89
C ARG A 18 -14.31 -34.33 -4.45
N ARG A 19 -13.74 -33.83 -5.57
CA ARG A 19 -14.40 -32.83 -6.41
C ARG A 19 -15.81 -33.34 -6.69
N MET A 20 -16.84 -32.64 -6.21
CA MET A 20 -18.19 -32.84 -6.72
C MET A 20 -18.18 -32.36 -8.17
N SER A 21 -18.04 -33.29 -9.12
CA SER A 21 -18.52 -33.04 -10.47
C SER A 21 -20.04 -33.05 -10.39
N CYS A 22 -20.64 -31.86 -10.32
CA CYS A 22 -22.07 -31.71 -10.48
C CYS A 22 -22.41 -32.06 -11.94
N VAL A 23 -22.78 -33.32 -12.18
CA VAL A 23 -23.39 -33.73 -13.44
C VAL A 23 -24.88 -33.53 -13.25
N LEU A 24 -25.45 -32.55 -13.96
CA LEU A 24 -26.89 -32.29 -13.93
C LEU A 24 -27.64 -33.26 -14.87
N PRO A 25 -28.87 -33.66 -14.53
CA PRO A 25 -29.70 -34.50 -15.39
C PRO A 25 -30.12 -33.72 -16.63
N GLY A 26 -30.08 -34.38 -17.80
CA GLY A 26 -30.58 -33.81 -19.04
C GLY A 26 -32.07 -33.51 -18.96
N GLY A 27 -32.45 -32.23 -19.06
CA GLY A 27 -33.84 -31.80 -19.12
C GLY A 27 -33.98 -30.28 -19.23
N ASN A 28 -34.25 -29.80 -20.45
CA ASN A 28 -34.74 -28.46 -20.85
C ASN A 28 -34.48 -27.28 -19.89
N MET A 29 -33.27 -26.73 -19.91
CA MET A 29 -33.08 -25.31 -19.61
C MET A 29 -33.77 -24.47 -20.70
N SER A 30 -34.54 -23.45 -20.31
CA SER A 30 -35.09 -22.48 -21.26
C SER A 30 -33.95 -21.76 -21.99
N ALA A 31 -34.21 -21.27 -23.20
CA ALA A 31 -33.23 -20.53 -23.99
C ALA A 31 -32.61 -19.37 -23.18
N ALA A 32 -33.40 -18.69 -22.34
CA ALA A 32 -32.92 -17.63 -21.46
C ALA A 32 -31.94 -18.11 -20.38
N VAL A 33 -32.13 -19.30 -19.80
CA VAL A 33 -31.24 -19.83 -18.76
C VAL A 33 -29.95 -20.37 -19.37
N LYS A 34 -30.00 -20.93 -20.59
CA LYS A 34 -28.80 -21.29 -21.36
C LYS A 34 -28.00 -20.05 -21.74
N ASP A 35 -28.69 -19.02 -22.23
CA ASP A 35 -28.07 -17.76 -22.62
C ASP A 35 -27.46 -17.05 -21.40
N ILE A 36 -28.12 -17.08 -20.23
CA ILE A 36 -27.51 -16.60 -18.98
C ILE A 36 -26.29 -17.45 -18.61
N TRP A 37 -26.31 -18.78 -18.70
CA TRP A 37 -25.17 -19.60 -18.26
C TRP A 37 -23.97 -19.55 -19.21
N GLU A 38 -24.23 -19.48 -20.51
CA GLU A 38 -23.23 -19.34 -21.57
C GLU A 38 -22.69 -17.90 -21.60
N ASN A 39 -23.55 -16.88 -21.48
CA ASN A 39 -23.12 -15.48 -21.43
C ASN A 39 -22.60 -15.04 -20.06
N SER A 40 -22.93 -15.72 -18.96
CA SER A 40 -22.30 -15.45 -17.65
C SER A 40 -20.83 -15.84 -17.65
N ARG A 41 -20.39 -16.77 -18.51
CA ARG A 41 -18.97 -17.10 -18.64
C ARG A 41 -18.21 -16.03 -19.42
N THR A 42 -18.84 -15.36 -20.39
CA THR A 42 -18.29 -14.20 -21.08
C THR A 42 -18.44 -12.91 -20.29
N PHE A 43 -19.50 -12.73 -19.49
CA PHE A 43 -19.70 -11.52 -18.68
C PHE A 43 -18.91 -11.56 -17.37
N ALA A 44 -18.90 -12.68 -16.63
CA ALA A 44 -18.11 -12.83 -15.41
C ALA A 44 -16.63 -13.14 -15.68
N GLY A 45 -16.31 -13.67 -16.87
CA GLY A 45 -14.93 -13.96 -17.28
C GLY A 45 -14.16 -12.74 -17.79
N ILE A 46 -14.86 -11.68 -18.22
CA ILE A 46 -14.24 -10.43 -18.71
C ILE A 46 -14.09 -9.40 -17.59
N THR A 47 -14.85 -9.49 -16.49
CA THR A 47 -14.84 -8.44 -15.44
C THR A 47 -13.88 -8.67 -14.27
N ASN A 48 -13.30 -9.86 -14.12
CA ASN A 48 -12.47 -10.19 -12.95
C ASN A 48 -10.96 -10.21 -13.23
N ASN A 49 -10.53 -9.60 -14.33
CA ASN A 49 -9.12 -9.20 -14.45
C ASN A 49 -8.95 -7.84 -13.74
N HIS A 50 -9.27 -7.81 -12.44
CA HIS A 50 -8.76 -6.74 -11.59
C HIS A 50 -7.26 -6.97 -11.55
N SER A 51 -6.50 -6.20 -12.32
CA SER A 51 -5.06 -6.09 -12.11
C SER A 51 -4.88 -5.69 -10.65
N ILE A 52 -4.32 -6.59 -9.85
CA ILE A 52 -3.94 -6.32 -8.47
C ILE A 52 -3.01 -5.12 -8.53
N MET A 53 -3.40 -4.04 -7.85
CA MET A 53 -2.66 -2.79 -7.88
C MET A 53 -1.53 -2.85 -6.86
N LYS A 54 -0.34 -2.43 -7.29
CA LYS A 54 0.84 -2.29 -6.44
C LYS A 54 1.18 -0.83 -6.23
N TYR A 55 1.14 -0.41 -4.98
CA TYR A 55 1.34 0.99 -4.59
C TYR A 55 2.68 1.14 -3.90
N LEU A 56 3.52 2.07 -4.37
CA LEU A 56 4.68 2.52 -3.60
C LEU A 56 4.27 3.73 -2.76
N LEU A 57 4.51 3.68 -1.45
CA LEU A 57 4.20 4.74 -0.51
C LEU A 57 5.50 5.34 0.01
N VAL A 58 5.67 6.65 -0.15
CA VAL A 58 6.88 7.39 0.27
C VAL A 58 6.50 8.71 0.93
N SER A 59 7.33 9.21 1.85
CA SER A 59 7.13 10.49 2.54
C SER A 59 8.47 11.20 2.78
N ASP A 60 8.41 12.50 3.06
CA ASP A 60 9.52 13.29 3.61
C ASP A 60 10.78 13.20 2.73
N ILE A 61 10.60 13.55 1.44
CA ILE A 61 11.64 13.60 0.40
C ILE A 61 12.58 14.79 0.62
N HIS A 62 12.02 15.91 1.12
CA HIS A 62 12.76 17.08 1.57
C HIS A 62 13.79 17.62 0.55
N GLY A 63 13.50 17.51 -0.74
CA GLY A 63 14.38 18.03 -1.78
C GLY A 63 15.61 17.17 -2.10
N SER A 64 15.79 15.99 -1.49
CA SER A 64 16.92 15.10 -1.79
C SER A 64 16.66 14.25 -3.04
N LEU A 65 17.25 14.66 -4.17
CA LEU A 65 17.12 13.92 -5.43
C LEU A 65 17.72 12.51 -5.36
N PRO A 66 18.92 12.27 -4.78
CA PRO A 66 19.51 10.92 -4.73
C PRO A 66 18.65 9.92 -3.95
N ALA A 67 17.99 10.36 -2.87
CA ALA A 67 17.07 9.54 -2.10
C ALA A 67 15.82 9.19 -2.94
N LEU A 68 15.22 10.20 -3.58
CA LEU A 68 14.08 9.99 -4.46
C LEU A 68 14.41 9.05 -5.61
N GLU A 69 15.56 9.19 -6.25
CA GLU A 69 15.96 8.32 -7.37
C GLU A 69 16.09 6.86 -6.96
N LYS A 70 16.55 6.55 -5.73
CA LYS A 70 16.56 5.18 -5.21
C LYS A 70 15.14 4.60 -5.15
N VAL A 71 14.21 5.37 -4.62
CA VAL A 71 12.79 5.00 -4.55
C VAL A 71 12.18 4.84 -5.95
N LEU A 72 12.44 5.77 -6.87
CA LEU A 72 11.93 5.70 -8.24
C LEU A 72 12.51 4.52 -9.02
N ARG A 73 13.79 4.18 -8.81
CA ARG A 73 14.37 2.95 -9.38
C ARG A 73 13.68 1.70 -8.87
N PHE A 74 13.33 1.66 -7.58
CA PHE A 74 12.54 0.57 -7.02
C PHE A 74 11.15 0.54 -7.65
N TYR A 75 10.45 1.68 -7.70
CA TYR A 75 9.14 1.83 -8.33
C TYR A 75 9.11 1.26 -9.76
N ASP A 76 10.08 1.67 -10.58
CA ASP A 76 10.17 1.24 -11.98
C ASP A 76 10.54 -0.25 -12.11
N ARG A 77 11.49 -0.74 -11.29
CA ARG A 77 11.96 -2.14 -11.31
C ARG A 77 10.88 -3.12 -10.86
N GLU A 78 10.13 -2.74 -9.83
CA GLU A 78 9.11 -3.59 -9.21
C GLU A 78 7.74 -3.46 -9.87
N HIS A 79 7.67 -2.70 -10.98
CA HIS A 79 6.47 -2.44 -11.76
C HIS A 79 5.28 -1.98 -10.91
N CYS A 80 5.53 -1.05 -9.98
CA CYS A 80 4.46 -0.47 -9.18
C CYS A 80 3.53 0.36 -10.06
N ASP A 81 2.22 0.25 -9.84
CA ASP A 81 1.20 0.93 -10.65
C ASP A 81 1.00 2.39 -10.23
N MET A 82 1.18 2.69 -8.94
CA MET A 82 0.90 4.02 -8.39
C MET A 82 1.94 4.44 -7.35
N LEU A 83 2.37 5.70 -7.42
CA LEU A 83 3.27 6.32 -6.46
C LEU A 83 2.48 7.25 -5.54
N CYS A 84 2.37 6.88 -4.27
CA CYS A 84 1.70 7.63 -3.22
C CYS A 84 2.72 8.46 -2.43
N ILE A 85 2.69 9.79 -2.57
CA ILE A 85 3.63 10.70 -1.91
C ILE A 85 2.93 11.40 -0.73
N LEU A 86 3.42 11.17 0.48
CA LEU A 86 2.79 11.69 1.70
C LEU A 86 3.39 13.01 2.17
N GLY A 87 3.70 13.92 1.25
CA GLY A 87 4.10 15.30 1.54
C GLY A 87 5.58 15.52 1.85
N ASP A 88 5.92 16.80 2.06
CA ASP A 88 7.27 17.34 2.27
C ASP A 88 8.20 16.95 1.12
N ILE A 89 7.86 17.43 -0.08
CA ILE A 89 8.46 16.98 -1.35
C ILE A 89 9.74 17.77 -1.66
N LEU A 90 9.63 19.10 -1.81
CA LEU A 90 10.72 19.95 -2.31
C LEU A 90 11.45 20.69 -1.19
N ASN A 91 10.68 21.23 -0.24
CA ASN A 91 11.22 22.02 0.85
C ASN A 91 11.84 21.11 1.92
N TYR A 92 13.13 21.30 2.22
CA TYR A 92 13.81 20.52 3.26
C TYR A 92 13.36 20.87 4.69
N GLY A 93 12.66 21.99 4.87
CA GLY A 93 12.12 22.43 6.15
C GLY A 93 13.15 23.18 7.00
N PRO A 94 12.77 24.30 7.63
CA PRO A 94 13.72 25.20 8.32
C PRO A 94 14.37 24.61 9.57
N ARG A 95 13.84 23.49 10.08
CA ARG A 95 14.36 22.79 11.27
C ARG A 95 15.37 21.69 10.94
N ASN A 96 15.50 21.33 9.66
CA ASN A 96 16.41 20.28 9.21
C ASN A 96 17.69 20.89 8.63
N SER A 97 18.76 20.09 8.58
CA SER A 97 19.96 20.44 7.82
C SER A 97 19.67 20.40 6.32
N ILE A 98 20.54 21.04 5.52
CA ILE A 98 20.48 20.90 4.07
C ILE A 98 20.72 19.43 3.72
N PRO A 99 19.84 18.78 2.94
CA PRO A 99 20.00 17.39 2.56
C PRO A 99 21.10 17.23 1.53
N GLU A 100 21.70 16.04 1.50
CA GLU A 100 22.59 15.65 0.43
C GLU A 100 21.85 15.61 -0.91
N GLY A 101 22.47 16.18 -1.94
CA GLY A 101 21.92 16.22 -3.30
C GLY A 101 20.61 17.00 -3.40
N ILE A 102 20.50 18.13 -2.68
CA ILE A 102 19.35 19.02 -2.80
C ILE A 102 19.19 19.49 -4.25
N ASP A 103 18.09 19.11 -4.88
CA ASP A 103 17.79 19.50 -6.26
C ASP A 103 16.27 19.48 -6.51
N ALA A 104 15.63 20.61 -6.18
CA ALA A 104 14.19 20.77 -6.40
C ALA A 104 13.81 20.65 -7.88
N LYS A 105 14.65 21.14 -8.81
CA LYS A 105 14.35 21.10 -10.23
C LYS A 105 14.41 19.67 -10.76
N GLY A 106 15.45 18.91 -10.40
CA GLY A 106 15.57 17.52 -10.75
C GLY A 106 14.43 16.65 -10.19
N ILE A 107 13.98 16.95 -8.96
CA ILE A 107 12.81 16.27 -8.37
C ILE A 107 11.54 16.57 -9.16
N VAL A 108 11.26 17.84 -9.46
CA VAL A 108 10.09 18.25 -10.26
C VAL A 108 10.10 17.53 -11.62
N GLU A 109 11.23 17.57 -12.32
CA GLU A 109 11.37 16.87 -13.61
C GLU A 109 11.14 15.35 -13.46
N ALA A 110 11.68 14.73 -12.41
CA ALA A 110 11.55 13.29 -12.16
C ALA A 110 10.12 12.86 -11.82
N LEU A 111 9.41 13.65 -11.01
CA LEU A 111 8.04 13.36 -10.61
C LEU A 111 7.04 13.70 -11.72
N ASN A 112 7.21 14.81 -12.44
CA ASN A 112 6.28 15.20 -13.51
C ASN A 112 6.28 14.19 -14.67
N ARG A 113 7.42 13.52 -14.95
CA ARG A 113 7.46 12.38 -15.90
C ARG A 113 6.51 11.24 -15.54
N ARG A 114 6.10 11.14 -14.27
CA ARG A 114 5.20 10.12 -13.73
C ARG A 114 3.89 10.72 -13.19
N ALA A 115 3.57 11.97 -13.52
CA ALA A 115 2.41 12.68 -12.95
C ALA A 115 1.10 11.89 -13.06
N GLY A 116 0.90 11.17 -14.18
CA GLY A 116 -0.31 10.37 -14.42
C GLY A 116 -0.50 9.17 -13.47
N SER A 117 0.54 8.75 -12.74
CA SER A 117 0.49 7.64 -11.77
C SER A 117 0.80 8.08 -10.34
N ILE A 118 0.82 9.38 -10.06
CA ILE A 118 1.09 9.93 -8.73
C ILE A 118 -0.22 10.35 -8.06
N VAL A 119 -0.34 9.99 -6.78
CA VAL A 119 -1.27 10.62 -5.85
C VAL A 119 -0.48 11.19 -4.69
N ALA A 120 -0.81 12.39 -4.24
CA ALA A 120 -0.06 13.06 -3.20
C ALA A 120 -0.98 13.77 -2.19
N VAL A 121 -0.45 13.97 -0.99
CA VAL A 121 -1.07 14.78 0.07
C VAL A 121 -0.06 15.79 0.60
N ARG A 122 -0.59 16.86 1.20
CA ARG A 122 0.19 18.02 1.60
C ARG A 122 0.99 17.75 2.86
N GLY A 123 2.28 18.00 2.79
CA GLY A 123 3.16 18.09 3.95
C GLY A 123 3.17 19.48 4.57
N ASN A 124 3.66 19.60 5.80
CA ASN A 124 3.68 20.89 6.50
C ASN A 124 4.78 21.84 5.98
N CYS A 125 5.74 21.35 5.21
CA CYS A 125 6.76 22.16 4.56
C CYS A 125 6.37 22.55 3.13
N ASP A 126 5.33 21.93 2.57
CA ASP A 126 4.85 22.18 1.22
C ASP A 126 4.04 23.48 1.14
N ALA A 127 4.20 24.19 0.03
CA ALA A 127 3.55 25.47 -0.24
C ALA A 127 2.95 25.53 -1.64
N GLU A 128 2.14 26.56 -1.91
CA GLU A 128 1.48 26.76 -3.21
C GLU A 128 2.48 26.86 -4.37
N VAL A 129 3.69 27.39 -4.12
CA VAL A 129 4.76 27.44 -5.11
C VAL A 129 5.22 26.05 -5.55
N ASP A 130 5.20 25.06 -4.66
CA ASP A 130 5.56 23.68 -5.00
C ASP A 130 4.50 23.06 -5.90
N GLN A 131 3.21 23.29 -5.58
CA GLN A 131 2.10 22.88 -6.42
C GLN A 131 2.14 23.51 -7.82
N MET A 132 2.63 24.74 -7.96
CA MET A 132 2.81 25.39 -9.28
C MET A 132 3.86 24.71 -10.16
N LEU A 133 4.77 23.92 -9.57
CA LEU A 133 5.83 23.21 -10.29
C LEU A 133 5.45 21.76 -10.61
N LEU A 134 4.57 21.15 -9.80
CA LEU A 134 4.20 19.75 -9.92
C LEU A 134 2.94 19.56 -10.75
N ASP A 135 3.01 18.66 -11.73
CA ASP A 135 1.91 18.39 -12.68
C ASP A 135 0.84 17.43 -12.13
N PHE A 136 0.74 17.33 -10.80
CA PHE A 136 -0.24 16.51 -10.08
C PHE A 136 -0.74 17.21 -8.81
N PRO A 137 -1.97 16.96 -8.36
CA PRO A 137 -2.50 17.56 -7.13
C PRO A 137 -1.78 17.04 -5.89
N MET A 138 -1.38 17.95 -5.00
CA MET A 138 -0.71 17.59 -3.74
C MET A 138 -1.19 18.40 -2.53
N MET A 139 -2.03 19.42 -2.71
CA MET A 139 -2.45 20.31 -1.62
C MET A 139 -3.55 19.76 -0.68
N ALA A 140 -4.03 18.54 -0.90
CA ALA A 140 -5.06 17.93 -0.06
C ALA A 140 -4.49 17.46 1.30
N ASP A 141 -5.22 17.68 2.39
CA ASP A 141 -4.78 17.25 3.74
C ASP A 141 -4.73 15.73 3.93
N TYR A 142 -5.55 15.02 3.16
CA TYR A 142 -5.62 13.57 3.15
C TYR A 142 -6.22 13.05 1.84
N LEU A 143 -6.05 11.75 1.64
CA LEU A 143 -6.61 10.94 0.56
C LEU A 143 -7.16 9.65 1.18
N LEU A 144 -8.36 9.25 0.78
CA LEU A 144 -8.90 7.93 1.12
C LEU A 144 -8.73 7.02 -0.10
N LEU A 145 -7.74 6.13 -0.06
CA LEU A 145 -7.51 5.13 -1.08
C LEU A 145 -8.31 3.87 -0.73
N VAL A 146 -9.15 3.41 -1.67
CA VAL A 146 -9.94 2.18 -1.48
C VAL A 146 -9.49 1.15 -2.50
N ASP A 147 -8.83 0.12 -2.02
CA ASP A 147 -8.32 -0.98 -2.85
C ASP A 147 -8.84 -2.31 -2.30
N GLU A 148 -9.39 -3.16 -3.17
CA GLU A 148 -9.97 -4.46 -2.79
C GLU A 148 -10.94 -4.41 -1.59
N GLY A 149 -11.67 -3.30 -1.44
CA GLY A 149 -12.60 -3.07 -0.32
C GLY A 149 -11.94 -2.63 0.99
N ARG A 150 -10.62 -2.46 1.02
CA ARG A 150 -9.83 -1.93 2.13
C ARG A 150 -9.68 -0.42 2.03
N ARG A 151 -9.87 0.28 3.15
CA ARG A 151 -9.82 1.74 3.25
C ARG A 151 -8.49 2.18 3.87
N LEU A 152 -7.61 2.72 3.04
CA LEU A 152 -6.32 3.27 3.46
C LEU A 152 -6.44 4.79 3.56
N PHE A 153 -6.28 5.33 4.76
CA PHE A 153 -6.29 6.76 5.00
C PHE A 153 -4.86 7.31 4.90
N LEU A 154 -4.57 7.98 3.78
CA LEU A 154 -3.27 8.55 3.49
C LEU A 154 -3.24 10.03 3.89
N THR A 155 -2.27 10.43 4.70
CA THR A 155 -2.10 11.82 5.19
C THR A 155 -0.63 12.08 5.48
N HIS A 156 -0.19 13.33 5.62
CA HIS A 156 1.22 13.57 5.95
C HIS A 156 1.56 13.22 7.41
N GLY A 157 0.65 13.44 8.36
CA GLY A 157 0.90 13.14 9.79
C GLY A 157 0.76 14.32 10.74
N HIS A 158 0.85 15.55 10.23
CA HIS A 158 0.77 16.78 11.03
C HIS A 158 -0.67 17.13 11.48
N ILE A 159 -1.70 16.61 10.80
CA ILE A 159 -3.12 16.78 11.14
C ILE A 159 -3.69 15.49 11.73
N TYR A 160 -3.61 14.40 10.95
CA TYR A 160 -4.08 13.08 11.34
C TYR A 160 -2.92 12.11 11.48
N ASN A 161 -2.93 11.29 12.52
CA ASN A 161 -1.91 10.29 12.83
C ASN A 161 -2.46 9.29 13.86
N LYS A 162 -1.62 8.40 14.39
CA LYS A 162 -2.05 7.39 15.37
C LYS A 162 -2.65 7.95 16.66
N VAL A 163 -2.31 9.19 17.03
CA VAL A 163 -2.85 9.88 18.20
C VAL A 163 -4.11 10.66 17.81
N SER A 164 -4.05 11.37 16.68
CA SER A 164 -5.16 12.13 16.09
C SER A 164 -5.81 11.33 14.96
N MET A 165 -6.52 10.25 15.30
CA MET A 165 -7.14 9.38 14.30
C MET A 165 -8.30 10.09 13.58
N PRO A 166 -8.48 9.87 12.26
CA PRO A 166 -9.62 10.39 11.53
C PRO A 166 -10.92 9.73 12.00
N LYS A 167 -12.04 10.42 11.78
CA LYS A 167 -13.37 9.87 12.09
C LYS A 167 -13.79 8.85 11.02
N GLY A 168 -14.48 7.80 11.45
CA GLY A 168 -14.98 6.75 10.58
C GLY A 168 -14.18 5.46 10.68
N SER A 169 -14.58 4.45 9.90
CA SER A 169 -13.89 3.15 9.85
C SER A 169 -12.87 3.15 8.73
N ILE A 170 -11.60 2.92 9.09
CA ILE A 170 -10.47 2.74 8.20
C ILE A 170 -9.76 1.43 8.54
N ASP A 171 -9.17 0.78 7.55
CA ASP A 171 -8.38 -0.44 7.75
C ASP A 171 -6.93 -0.10 8.07
N ALA A 172 -6.41 0.97 7.46
CA ALA A 172 -5.07 1.50 7.71
C ALA A 172 -5.06 3.03 7.76
N ILE A 173 -4.15 3.58 8.57
CA ILE A 173 -3.68 4.96 8.47
C ILE A 173 -2.22 4.94 8.04
N VAL A 174 -1.89 5.67 6.97
CA VAL A 174 -0.52 5.77 6.45
C VAL A 174 -0.09 7.23 6.45
N TYR A 175 1.08 7.50 7.03
CA TYR A 175 1.61 8.85 7.19
C TYR A 175 3.13 8.90 7.31
N GLY A 176 3.72 10.10 7.35
CA GLY A 176 5.14 10.36 7.59
C GLY A 176 5.34 11.37 8.71
N HIS A 177 5.95 12.53 8.40
CA HIS A 177 6.11 13.73 9.24
C HIS A 177 7.08 13.60 10.42
N THR A 178 6.99 12.51 11.18
CA THR A 178 7.81 12.30 12.40
C THR A 178 9.22 11.81 12.07
N HIS A 179 9.40 11.26 10.86
CA HIS A 179 10.60 10.56 10.39
C HIS A 179 10.95 9.29 11.18
N LEU A 180 9.96 8.75 11.90
CA LEU A 180 10.07 7.52 12.69
C LEU A 180 9.19 6.46 12.05
N TRP A 181 9.79 5.56 11.26
CA TRP A 181 9.01 4.51 10.61
C TRP A 181 8.37 3.59 11.65
N GLU A 182 7.17 3.11 11.35
CA GLU A 182 6.36 2.26 12.21
C GLU A 182 5.43 1.41 11.35
N LEU A 183 5.30 0.14 11.69
CA LEU A 183 4.29 -0.75 11.12
C LEU A 183 3.70 -1.58 12.26
N THR A 184 2.57 -1.13 12.81
CA THR A 184 1.99 -1.72 14.03
C THR A 184 0.46 -1.76 13.96
N ARG A 185 -0.17 -2.68 14.69
CA ARG A 185 -1.63 -2.72 14.81
C ARG A 185 -2.09 -1.91 16.02
N GLN A 186 -3.08 -1.04 15.83
CA GLN A 186 -3.82 -0.37 16.90
C GLN A 186 -5.31 -0.69 16.74
N ASP A 187 -5.83 -1.50 17.66
CA ASP A 187 -7.19 -2.06 17.61
C ASP A 187 -7.45 -2.80 16.28
N ARG A 188 -8.32 -2.25 15.43
CA ARG A 188 -8.65 -2.80 14.10
C ARG A 188 -7.95 -2.06 12.95
N THR A 189 -7.16 -1.04 13.26
CA THR A 189 -6.47 -0.20 12.25
C THR A 189 -5.00 -0.55 12.21
N LEU A 190 -4.44 -0.72 11.02
CA LEU A 190 -2.99 -0.80 10.84
C LEU A 190 -2.41 0.61 10.78
N VAL A 191 -1.41 0.88 11.60
CA VAL A 191 -0.70 2.14 11.68
C VAL A 191 0.61 2.00 10.91
N CYS A 192 0.75 2.79 9.85
CA CYS A 192 1.93 2.78 8.98
C CYS A 192 2.55 4.18 8.98
N ASN A 193 3.67 4.37 9.69
CA ASN A 193 4.51 5.53 9.47
C ASN A 193 5.63 5.15 8.50
N LEU A 194 5.72 5.83 7.37
CA LEU A 194 6.70 5.53 6.31
C LEU A 194 8.13 5.89 6.72
N GLY A 195 8.33 6.65 7.80
CA GLY A 195 9.61 7.24 8.15
C GLY A 195 9.96 8.40 7.22
N SER A 196 11.24 8.58 6.93
CA SER A 196 11.73 9.52 5.93
C SER A 196 12.81 8.84 5.10
N ILE A 197 12.79 9.09 3.80
CA ILE A 197 13.86 8.65 2.90
C ILE A 197 15.12 9.53 2.98
N THR A 198 15.03 10.68 3.65
CA THR A 198 16.09 11.70 3.67
C THR A 198 16.60 11.98 5.07
N PHE A 199 15.72 12.12 6.06
CA PHE A 199 16.07 12.47 7.44
C PHE A 199 15.51 11.47 8.47
N PRO A 200 15.84 10.17 8.40
CA PRO A 200 15.34 9.21 9.38
C PRO A 200 15.79 9.58 10.81
N LYS A 201 14.90 9.38 11.79
CA LYS A 201 15.16 9.67 13.20
C LYS A 201 15.15 8.41 14.05
N GLY A 202 15.61 8.51 15.29
CA GLY A 202 15.59 7.40 16.25
C GLY A 202 16.62 6.30 15.98
N GLY A 203 17.68 6.60 15.21
CA GLY A 203 18.68 5.60 14.81
C GLY A 203 18.20 4.67 13.69
N ASN A 204 17.06 5.00 13.06
CA ASN A 204 16.51 4.22 11.96
C ASN A 204 17.26 4.48 10.65
N VAL A 205 17.11 3.55 9.73
CA VAL A 205 17.52 3.70 8.32
C VAL A 205 16.45 4.47 7.54
N PRO A 206 16.78 5.04 6.36
CA PRO A 206 15.78 5.60 5.47
C PRO A 206 14.85 4.52 4.89
N THR A 207 13.54 4.80 4.87
CA THR A 207 12.51 3.80 4.58
C THR A 207 11.41 4.31 3.66
N PHE A 208 10.78 3.38 2.96
CA PHE A 208 9.49 3.55 2.27
C PHE A 208 8.69 2.25 2.40
N MET A 209 7.43 2.22 1.93
CA MET A 209 6.62 0.99 1.97
C MET A 209 6.00 0.67 0.61
N VAL A 210 5.66 -0.59 0.41
CA VAL A 210 4.78 -1.04 -0.67
C VAL A 210 3.50 -1.58 -0.06
N TYR A 211 2.37 -1.30 -0.71
CA TYR A 211 1.10 -1.94 -0.45
C TYR A 211 0.66 -2.72 -1.69
N GLU A 212 0.34 -3.99 -1.49
CA GLU A 212 -0.14 -4.88 -2.56
C GLU A 212 -1.04 -5.94 -1.93
N HIS A 213 -2.26 -6.11 -2.46
CA HIS A 213 -3.19 -7.18 -2.08
C HIS A 213 -3.42 -7.30 -0.56
N GLY A 214 -3.67 -6.17 0.12
CA GLY A 214 -3.93 -6.16 1.56
C GLY A 214 -2.68 -6.27 2.44
N VAL A 215 -1.47 -6.24 1.87
CA VAL A 215 -0.22 -6.40 2.61
C VAL A 215 0.66 -5.16 2.48
N PHE A 216 1.10 -4.62 3.61
CA PHE A 216 2.14 -3.59 3.68
C PHE A 216 3.50 -4.25 3.92
N THR A 217 4.50 -3.85 3.14
CA THR A 217 5.89 -4.27 3.31
C THR A 217 6.78 -3.05 3.40
N ALA A 218 7.55 -2.93 4.49
CA ALA A 218 8.51 -1.85 4.70
C ALA A 218 9.89 -2.22 4.13
N TYR A 219 10.49 -1.28 3.43
CA TYR A 219 11.77 -1.45 2.75
C TYR A 219 12.79 -0.39 3.16
N THR A 220 14.06 -0.78 3.17
CA THR A 220 15.18 0.16 3.09
C THR A 220 15.29 0.75 1.67
N LEU A 221 16.04 1.85 1.50
CA LEU A 221 16.29 2.41 0.16
C LEU A 221 17.07 1.49 -0.80
N ASP A 222 17.74 0.47 -0.28
CA ASP A 222 18.44 -0.52 -1.09
C ASP A 222 17.53 -1.71 -1.46
N GLY A 223 16.28 -1.70 -1.00
CA GLY A 223 15.25 -2.69 -1.33
C GLY A 223 15.22 -3.91 -0.40
N GLU A 224 15.87 -3.83 0.76
CA GLU A 224 15.81 -4.88 1.77
C GLU A 224 14.51 -4.77 2.59
N VAL A 225 13.85 -5.91 2.82
CA VAL A 225 12.61 -5.96 3.62
C VAL A 225 12.94 -5.83 5.11
N LEU A 226 12.28 -4.90 5.79
CA LEU A 226 12.39 -4.70 7.24
C LEU A 226 11.27 -5.39 8.01
N ALA A 227 10.03 -5.26 7.53
CA ALA A 227 8.83 -5.78 8.17
C ALA A 227 7.69 -5.91 7.17
N GLN A 228 6.69 -6.74 7.48
CA GLN A 228 5.51 -6.96 6.65
C GLN A 228 4.30 -7.23 7.54
N GLU A 229 3.16 -6.62 7.23
CA GLU A 229 1.90 -6.76 7.97
C GLU A 229 0.69 -6.78 7.03
N SER A 230 -0.35 -7.55 7.37
CA SER A 230 -1.58 -7.69 6.58
C SER A 230 -2.78 -7.01 7.24
N LEU A 231 -3.73 -6.53 6.43
CA LEU A 231 -4.95 -5.83 6.88
C LEU A 231 -6.07 -6.72 7.41
#